data_AF-A0A235ACR4-F1
#
_entry.id   AF-A0A235ACR4-F1
#
_cell.length_a   1.000
_cell.length_b   1.000
_cell.length_c   1.000
_cell.angle_alpha   90.00
_cell.angle_beta   90.00
_cell.angle_gamma   90.00
#
_symmetry.space_group_name_H-M   'P 1'
#
loop_
_entity.id
_entity.type
_entity.pdbx_description
1 polymer ?
#
loop_
_entity_poly.entity_id
_entity_poly.type
_entity_poly.pdbx_seq_one_letter_code
_entity_poly.pdbx_strand_id
1 'polypeptide(L)'
;MGRFFYDNAANFVEIDDRALAHLRLVLMTKLRRGEPLMFETTSPHGTSRRDFWLHPTISVQFQFAGSRQPQINPKWIDALMESANSADGLRMVPEPQA
;
A
#
# COMPACT_ATOMS: atom_id res chain seq x y z
N MET A 1 1.86 -13.72 -2.49
CA MET A 1 1.47 -12.40 -3.04
C MET A 1 0.02 -12.19 -2.69
N GLY A 2 -0.26 -11.17 -1.88
CA GLY A 2 -1.62 -10.72 -1.57
C GLY A 2 -2.12 -9.75 -2.64
N ARG A 3 -3.35 -9.26 -2.44
CA ARG A 3 -4.04 -8.33 -3.36
C ARG A 3 -4.53 -7.10 -2.61
N PHE A 4 -4.23 -5.93 -3.16
CA PHE A 4 -4.84 -4.67 -2.77
C PHE A 4 -5.92 -4.30 -3.78
N PHE A 5 -7.15 -4.11 -3.31
CA PHE A 5 -8.30 -3.73 -4.13
C PHE A 5 -8.72 -2.29 -3.82
N TYR A 6 -9.17 -1.59 -4.84
CA TYR A 6 -9.70 -0.24 -4.74
C TYR A 6 -10.98 -0.09 -5.57
N ASP A 7 -12.04 0.45 -4.97
CA ASP A 7 -13.37 0.68 -5.56
C ASP A 7 -14.14 -0.61 -5.92
N ASN A 8 -13.66 -1.39 -6.89
CA ASN A 8 -14.32 -2.61 -7.36
C ASN A 8 -13.35 -3.80 -7.38
N ALA A 9 -13.90 -5.02 -7.28
CA ALA A 9 -13.17 -6.29 -7.27
C ALA A 9 -12.29 -6.51 -8.52
N ALA A 10 -12.62 -5.90 -9.66
CA ALA A 10 -11.80 -5.96 -10.88
C ALA A 10 -10.53 -5.09 -10.80
N ASN A 11 -10.51 -4.10 -9.90
CA ASN A 11 -9.41 -3.14 -9.75
C ASN A 11 -8.50 -3.55 -8.59
N PHE A 12 -7.58 -4.48 -8.86
CA PHE A 12 -6.61 -4.93 -7.87
C PHE A 12 -5.17 -5.01 -8.38
N VAL A 13 -4.22 -4.85 -7.46
CA VAL A 13 -2.78 -5.08 -7.66
C VAL A 13 -2.29 -6.21 -6.78
N GLU A 14 -1.37 -7.01 -7.30
CA GLU A 14 -0.65 -7.99 -6.50
C GLU A 14 0.55 -7.33 -5.83
N ILE A 15 0.69 -7.59 -4.53
CA ILE A 15 1.76 -7.06 -3.68
C ILE A 15 2.21 -8.20 -2.76
N ASP A 16 3.51 -8.28 -2.45
CA ASP A 16 3.97 -9.25 -1.45
C ASP A 16 3.25 -9.06 -0.12
N ASP A 17 2.90 -10.16 0.57
CA ASP A 17 2.11 -10.09 1.81
C ASP A 17 2.81 -9.22 2.88
N ARG A 18 4.15 -9.27 2.94
CA ARG A 18 4.93 -8.44 3.85
C ARG A 18 4.78 -6.96 3.48
N ALA A 19 5.00 -6.62 2.21
CA ALA A 19 4.82 -5.25 1.72
C ALA A 19 3.38 -4.75 1.92
N LEU A 20 2.38 -5.59 1.63
CA LEU A 20 0.96 -5.29 1.78
C LEU A 20 0.59 -5.01 3.25
N ALA A 21 1.21 -5.69 4.21
CA ALA A 21 0.98 -5.46 5.63
C ALA A 21 1.46 -4.07 6.08
N HIS A 22 2.62 -3.63 5.59
CA HIS A 22 3.15 -2.29 5.87
C HIS A 22 2.33 -1.22 5.17
N LEU A 23 2.00 -1.44 3.90
CA LEU A 23 1.14 -0.57 3.10
C LEU A 23 -0.21 -0.37 3.80
N ARG A 24 -0.85 -1.45 4.29
CA ARG A 24 -2.10 -1.38 5.03
C ARG A 24 -2.01 -0.43 6.23
N LEU A 25 -0.94 -0.49 7.02
CA LEU A 25 -0.80 0.37 8.19
C LEU A 25 -0.69 1.86 7.81
N VAL A 26 0.10 2.17 6.79
CA VAL A 26 0.29 3.54 6.28
C VAL A 26 -1.02 4.09 5.69
N LEU A 27 -1.65 3.33 4.78
CA LEU A 27 -2.91 3.73 4.14
C LEU A 27 -4.03 3.92 5.17
N MET A 28 -4.19 2.98 6.11
CA MET A 28 -5.22 3.12 7.15
C MET A 28 -4.96 4.30 8.08
N THR A 29 -3.69 4.64 8.34
CA THR A 29 -3.35 5.81 9.17
C THR A 29 -3.77 7.10 8.48
N LYS A 30 -3.43 7.26 7.19
CA LYS A 30 -3.77 8.41 6.35
C LYS A 30 -5.29 8.55 6.15
N LEU A 31 -5.93 7.49 5.68
CA LEU A 31 -7.36 7.51 5.35
C LEU A 31 -8.24 7.76 6.59
N ARG A 32 -7.86 7.24 7.78
CA ARG A 32 -8.56 7.54 9.03
C ARG A 32 -8.45 9.00 9.48
N ARG A 33 -7.40 9.70 9.06
CA ARG A 33 -7.21 11.14 9.32
C ARG A 33 -7.88 12.04 8.27
N GLY A 34 -8.53 11.45 7.27
CA GLY A 34 -9.08 12.22 6.16
C GLY A 34 -8.01 12.77 5.23
N GLU A 35 -6.82 12.15 5.20
CA GLU A 35 -5.70 12.54 4.33
C GLU A 35 -5.71 11.66 3.08
N PRO A 36 -6.35 12.09 1.97
CA PRO A 36 -6.26 11.37 0.72
C PRO A 36 -4.85 11.48 0.15
N LEU A 37 -4.45 10.50 -0.65
CA LEU A 37 -3.11 10.40 -1.21
C LEU A 37 -3.10 9.68 -2.55
N MET A 38 -2.08 9.95 -3.36
CA MET A 38 -1.75 9.12 -4.51
C MET A 38 -0.95 7.90 -4.04
N PHE A 39 -1.21 6.72 -4.61
CA PHE A 39 -0.42 5.51 -4.45
C PHE A 39 -0.03 4.98 -5.83
N GLU A 40 1.26 5.02 -6.13
CA GLU A 40 1.84 4.49 -7.36
C GLU A 40 2.46 3.11 -7.09
N THR A 41 2.14 2.16 -7.97
CA THR A 41 2.70 0.82 -7.94
C THR A 41 2.92 0.26 -9.33
N THR A 42 3.89 -0.64 -9.46
CA THR A 42 4.17 -1.35 -10.70
C THR A 42 3.78 -2.81 -10.52
N SER A 43 3.30 -3.46 -11.58
CA SER A 43 3.05 -4.90 -11.54
C SER A 43 4.32 -5.67 -11.16
N PRO A 44 4.19 -6.83 -10.50
CA PRO A 44 5.35 -7.66 -10.15
C PRO A 44 6.26 -8.01 -11.34
N HIS A 45 5.70 -7.99 -12.56
CA HIS A 45 6.42 -8.25 -13.81
C HIS A 45 7.00 -6.99 -14.49
N GLY A 46 6.89 -5.81 -13.85
CA GLY A 46 7.46 -4.56 -14.33
C GLY A 46 6.77 -3.97 -15.57
N THR A 47 5.71 -4.60 -16.08
CA THR A 47 5.15 -4.29 -17.41
C THR A 47 4.10 -3.19 -17.38
N SER A 48 3.52 -2.91 -16.21
CA SER A 48 2.44 -1.93 -16.09
C SER A 48 2.53 -1.15 -14.79
N ARG A 49 2.48 0.18 -14.92
CA ARG A 49 2.34 1.12 -13.81
C ARG A 49 0.87 1.41 -13.56
N ARG A 50 0.48 1.53 -12.30
CA ARG A 50 -0.85 1.94 -11.86
C ARG A 50 -0.75 2.97 -10.74
N ASP A 51 -1.51 4.04 -10.90
CA ASP A 51 -1.59 5.12 -9.94
C ASP A 51 -3.03 5.17 -9.41
N PHE A 52 -3.18 5.05 -8.09
CA PHE A 52 -4.45 5.09 -7.39
C PHE A 52 -4.57 6.42 -6.65
N TRP A 53 -5.61 7.18 -6.94
CA TRP A 53 -6.06 8.20 -6.00
C TRP A 53 -6.81 7.52 -4.87
N LEU A 54 -6.37 7.65 -3.62
CA LEU A 54 -6.98 7.00 -2.47
C LEU A 54 -7.73 8.03 -1.63
N HIS A 55 -9.02 7.79 -1.40
CA HIS A 55 -9.90 8.69 -0.67
C HIS A 55 -10.74 7.92 0.36
N PRO A 56 -10.99 8.46 1.58
CA PRO A 56 -11.68 7.74 2.66
C PRO A 56 -13.11 7.29 2.34
N THR A 57 -13.75 7.88 1.33
CA THR A 57 -15.13 7.54 0.91
C THR A 57 -15.19 6.42 -0.12
N ILE A 58 -14.05 5.92 -0.58
CA ILE A 58 -13.97 4.84 -1.57
C ILE A 58 -13.44 3.58 -0.87
N SER A 59 -14.03 2.43 -1.20
CA SER A 59 -13.71 1.16 -0.58
C SER A 59 -12.27 0.74 -0.87
N VAL A 60 -11.60 0.22 0.17
CA VAL A 60 -10.29 -0.43 0.08
C VAL A 60 -10.38 -1.81 0.72
N GLN A 61 -9.77 -2.81 0.09
CA GLN A 61 -9.66 -4.16 0.66
C GLN A 61 -8.22 -4.66 0.55
N PHE A 62 -7.75 -5.27 1.64
CA PHE A 62 -6.47 -5.94 1.72
C PHE A 62 -6.72 -7.44 1.86
N GLN A 63 -6.36 -8.21 0.84
CA GLN A 63 -6.45 -9.67 0.88
C GLN A 63 -5.04 -10.26 0.94
N PHE A 64 -4.73 -10.93 2.04
CA PHE A 64 -3.45 -11.62 2.21
C PHE A 64 -3.56 -13.05 1.67
N ALA A 65 -2.50 -13.57 1.07
CA ALA A 65 -2.48 -14.95 0.58
C ALA A 65 -2.26 -15.94 1.74
N GLY A 66 -1.40 -15.60 2.71
CA GLY A 66 -1.17 -16.39 3.91
C GLY A 66 -2.14 -16.06 5.06
N SER A 67 -2.35 -17.04 5.94
CA SER A 67 -3.11 -16.86 7.19
C SER A 67 -2.28 -16.24 8.32
N ARG A 68 -0.95 -16.35 8.27
CA ARG A 68 -0.04 -15.78 9.27
C ARG A 68 0.20 -14.30 9.00
N GLN A 69 0.03 -13.48 10.03
CA GLN A 69 0.35 -12.06 9.96
C GLN A 69 1.86 -11.84 9.79
N PRO A 70 2.30 -11.07 8.77
CA PRO A 70 3.72 -10.73 8.61
C PRO A 70 4.23 -9.89 9.79
N GLN A 71 5.49 -10.09 10.17
CA GLN A 71 6.16 -9.22 11.15
C GLN A 71 6.34 -7.82 10.58
N ILE A 72 6.00 -6.80 11.36
CA ILE A 72 6.11 -5.40 10.99
C ILE A 72 7.49 -4.85 11.33
N ASN A 73 8.07 -4.12 10.39
CA ASN A 73 9.28 -3.34 10.51
C ASN A 73 8.90 -1.85 10.68
N PRO A 74 9.05 -1.28 11.89
CA PRO A 74 8.67 0.12 12.15
C PRO A 74 9.40 1.12 11.26
N LYS A 75 10.68 0.90 10.97
CA LYS A 75 11.47 1.78 10.08
C LYS A 75 10.90 1.81 8.66
N TRP A 76 10.31 0.70 8.21
CA TRP A 76 9.66 0.67 6.92
C TRP A 76 8.34 1.46 6.93
N ILE A 77 7.60 1.44 8.03
CA ILE A 77 6.41 2.29 8.21
C ILE A 77 6.81 3.76 8.13
N ASP A 78 7.88 4.16 8.81
CA ASP A 78 8.37 5.55 8.78
C ASP A 78 8.76 5.97 7.36
N ALA A 79 9.53 5.14 6.65
CA ALA A 79 9.96 5.42 5.27
C ALA A 79 8.77 5.49 4.29
N LEU A 80 7.77 4.61 4.44
CA LEU A 80 6.55 4.64 3.63
C LEU A 80 5.67 5.84 3.98
N MET A 81 5.59 6.24 5.26
CA MET A 81 4.88 7.45 5.67
C MET A 81 5.52 8.70 5.08
N GLU A 82 6.86 8.78 5.07
CA GLU A 82 7.60 9.85 4.42
C GLU A 82 7.28 9.91 2.92
N SER A 83 7.33 8.77 2.22
CA SER A 83 6.92 8.71 0.82
C SER A 83 5.47 9.16 0.62
N ALA A 84 4.53 8.70 1.46
CA ALA A 84 3.12 9.08 1.40
C ALA A 84 2.87 10.57 1.64
N ASN A 85 3.80 11.29 2.28
CA ASN A 85 3.73 12.74 2.51
C ASN A 85 4.38 13.55 1.38
N SER A 86 5.03 12.91 0.42
CA SER A 86 5.68 13.59 -0.70
C SER A 86 4.67 14.08 -1.75
N ALA A 87 5.07 15.08 -2.55
CA ALA A 87 4.26 15.61 -3.65
C ALA A 87 3.90 14.55 -4.71
N ASP A 88 4.75 13.54 -4.83
CA ASP A 88 4.65 12.43 -5.78
C ASP A 88 3.71 11.31 -5.28
N GLY A 89 3.24 11.38 -4.03
CA GLY A 89 2.45 10.34 -3.38
C GLY A 89 3.27 9.16 -2.87
N LEU A 90 2.56 8.16 -2.35
CA LEU A 90 3.13 6.93 -1.82
C LEU A 90 3.66 6.05 -2.95
N ARG A 91 4.92 5.64 -2.82
CA ARG A 91 5.55 4.58 -3.62
C ARG A 91 6.10 3.52 -2.68
N MET A 92 6.14 2.29 -3.15
CA MET A 92 6.83 1.23 -2.41
C MET A 92 8.34 1.52 -2.40
N VAL A 93 8.92 1.61 -1.20
CA VAL A 93 10.38 1.74 -1.01
C VAL A 93 10.97 0.41 -0.53
N PRO A 94 12.26 0.13 -0.80
CA PRO A 94 12.93 -1.06 -0.27
C PRO A 94 12.82 -1.13 1.26
N GLU A 95 12.71 -2.34 1.79
CA GLU A 95 12.64 -2.55 3.23
C GLU A 95 13.97 -2.14 3.91
N PRO A 96 13.93 -1.20 4.87
CA PRO A 96 15.11 -0.83 5.65
C PRO A 96 15.56 -1.96 6.58
N GLN A 97 16.84 -2.00 6.93
CA GLN A 97 17.34 -2.94 7.94
C GLN A 97 16.72 -2.64 9.31
N ALA A 98 15.95 -3.61 9.83
CA ALA A 98 15.22 -3.52 11.09
C ALA A 98 16.15 -3.24 12.28
#